data_AF-A0AAW8K9L4-F1
#
_entry.id   AF-A0AAW8K9L4-F1
#
_cell.length_a   1.000
_cell.length_b   1.000
_cell.length_c   1.000
_cell.angle_alpha   90.00
_cell.angle_beta   90.00
_cell.angle_gamma   90.00
#
_symmetry.space_group_name_H-M   'P 1'
#
loop_
_entity.id
_entity.type
_entity.pdbx_description
1 polymer ?
#
loop_
_entity_poly.entity_id
_entity_poly.type
_entity_poly.pdbx_seq_one_letter_code
_entity_poly.pdbx_strand_id
1 'polypeptide(L)'
;TKTGLTAYLTQDAVKKQINSVVGGKNGTRFISSIVSAVQTTPALQECTNSSILSAALLGEALNLSPSPQLGQFYMVPFDNK
;
A
#
# COMPACT_ATOMS: atom_id res chain seq x y z
N THR A 1 1.32 20.23 2.46
CA THR A 1 1.49 19.25 3.55
C THR A 1 1.39 17.86 2.96
N LYS A 2 2.40 16.98 3.12
CA LYS A 2 2.28 15.56 2.73
C LYS A 2 1.16 14.97 3.60
N THR A 3 -0.02 14.74 3.03
CA THR A 3 -1.10 14.03 3.73
C THR A 3 -0.57 12.66 4.14
N GLY A 4 -0.61 12.33 5.43
CA GLY A 4 -0.11 11.06 5.93
C GLY A 4 -0.74 9.89 5.18
N LEU A 5 0.06 8.87 4.85
CA LEU A 5 -0.36 7.72 4.05
C LEU A 5 -1.66 7.10 4.59
N THR A 6 -1.80 6.97 5.90
CA THR A 6 -3.03 6.48 6.54
C THR A 6 -4.24 7.33 6.17
N ALA A 7 -4.13 8.66 6.25
CA ALA A 7 -5.21 9.57 5.90
C ALA A 7 -5.57 9.49 4.40
N TYR A 8 -4.58 9.27 3.53
CA TYR A 8 -4.80 9.02 2.10
C TYR A 8 -5.54 7.70 1.85
N LEU A 9 -5.08 6.59 2.47
CA LEU A 9 -5.69 5.27 2.31
C LEU A 9 -7.10 5.19 2.91
N THR A 10 -7.43 6.05 3.88
CA THR A 10 -8.76 6.10 4.48
C THR A 10 -9.81 6.87 3.67
N GLN A 11 -9.41 7.57 2.60
CA GLN A 11 -10.33 8.30 1.73
C GLN A 11 -11.32 7.35 1.06
N ASP A 12 -12.57 7.76 0.92
CA ASP A 12 -13.62 6.91 0.34
C ASP A 12 -13.31 6.46 -1.09
N ALA A 13 -12.72 7.35 -1.91
CA ALA A 13 -12.28 7.03 -3.26
C ALA A 13 -11.23 5.91 -3.27
N VAL A 14 -10.23 6.00 -2.40
CA VAL A 14 -9.15 5.02 -2.30
C VAL A 14 -9.66 3.70 -1.72
N LYS A 15 -10.50 3.74 -0.67
CA LYS A 15 -11.17 2.55 -0.15
C LYS A 15 -12.00 1.83 -1.20
N LYS A 16 -12.74 2.56 -2.03
CA LYS A 16 -13.55 1.98 -3.10
C LYS A 16 -12.66 1.30 -4.15
N GLN A 17 -11.55 1.92 -4.51
CA GLN A 17 -10.57 1.33 -5.42
C GLN A 17 -9.95 0.05 -4.83
N ILE A 18 -9.51 0.10 -3.58
CA ILE A 18 -8.98 -1.07 -2.85
C ILE A 18 -10.01 -2.19 -2.83
N ASN A 19 -11.25 -1.90 -2.42
CA ASN A 19 -12.30 -2.92 -2.34
C ASN A 19 -12.64 -3.55 -3.71
N SER A 20 -12.47 -2.78 -4.80
CA SER A 20 -12.68 -3.28 -6.17
C SER A 20 -11.58 -4.25 -6.63
N VAL A 21 -10.36 -4.10 -6.12
CA VAL A 21 -9.21 -4.96 -6.48
C VAL A 21 -9.07 -6.13 -5.51
N VAL A 22 -9.26 -5.89 -4.22
CA VAL A 22 -8.94 -6.80 -3.11
C VAL A 22 -10.17 -7.63 -2.66
N GLY A 23 -11.32 -7.45 -3.32
CA GLY A 23 -12.50 -8.29 -3.10
C GLY A 23 -13.29 -7.97 -1.81
N GLY A 24 -13.39 -6.68 -1.44
CA GLY A 24 -14.26 -6.14 -0.39
C GLY A 24 -13.95 -6.54 1.07
N LYS A 25 -13.74 -7.81 1.36
CA LYS A 25 -13.52 -8.33 2.73
C LYS A 25 -12.09 -8.15 3.24
N ASN A 26 -11.12 -8.03 2.34
CA ASN A 26 -9.70 -7.97 2.69
C ASN A 26 -9.12 -6.54 2.69
N GLY A 27 -9.90 -5.51 2.33
CA GLY A 27 -9.42 -4.13 2.17
C GLY A 27 -8.80 -3.51 3.43
N THR A 28 -9.39 -3.74 4.61
CA THR A 28 -8.85 -3.20 5.87
C THR A 28 -7.52 -3.85 6.25
N ARG A 29 -7.41 -5.18 6.09
CA ARG A 29 -6.16 -5.92 6.32
C ARG A 29 -5.07 -5.46 5.37
N PHE A 30 -5.44 -5.21 4.12
CA PHE A 30 -4.54 -4.70 3.09
C PHE A 30 -4.01 -3.31 3.44
N ILE A 31 -4.88 -2.36 3.83
CA ILE A 31 -4.46 -1.02 4.27
C ILE A 31 -3.48 -1.10 5.45
N SER A 32 -3.79 -1.90 6.47
CA SER A 32 -2.89 -2.09 7.62
C SER A 32 -1.52 -2.66 7.21
N SER A 33 -1.50 -3.58 6.23
CA SER A 33 -0.26 -4.17 5.72
C SER A 33 0.62 -3.14 5.02
N ILE A 34 0.03 -2.27 4.18
CA ILE A 34 0.76 -1.18 3.51
C ILE A 34 1.33 -0.20 4.54
N VAL A 35 0.51 0.22 5.51
CA VAL A 35 0.95 1.17 6.54
C VAL A 35 2.14 0.60 7.32
N SER A 36 2.08 -0.69 7.67
CA SER A 36 3.21 -1.37 8.32
C SER A 36 4.45 -1.38 7.43
N ALA A 37 4.34 -1.75 6.16
CA ALA A 37 5.47 -1.82 5.23
C ALA A 37 6.18 -0.46 5.03
N VAL A 38 5.41 0.63 5.00
CA VAL A 38 5.94 2.00 4.86
C VAL A 38 6.52 2.51 6.19
N GLN A 39 5.99 2.09 7.33
CA GLN A 39 6.59 2.39 8.63
C GLN A 39 7.92 1.64 8.84
N THR A 40 8.03 0.41 8.35
CA THR A 40 9.27 -0.37 8.45
C THR A 40 10.33 0.03 7.43
N THR A 41 9.95 0.74 6.36
CA THR A 41 10.86 1.13 5.28
C THR A 41 10.84 2.65 5.10
N PRO A 42 11.74 3.40 5.78
CA PRO A 42 11.74 4.87 5.75
C PRO A 42 11.84 5.46 4.33
N ALA A 43 12.56 4.79 3.42
CA ALA A 43 12.68 5.22 2.04
C ALA A 43 11.34 5.23 1.26
N LEU A 44 10.35 4.42 1.67
CA LEU A 44 9.00 4.48 1.09
C LEU A 44 8.21 5.70 1.55
N GLN A 45 8.58 6.33 2.67
CA GLN A 45 7.93 7.57 3.14
C GLN A 45 8.27 8.78 2.26
N GLU A 46 9.36 8.67 1.50
CA GLU A 46 9.73 9.69 0.52
C GLU A 46 8.93 9.58 -0.79
N CYS A 47 8.41 8.39 -1.10
CA CYS A 47 7.58 8.15 -2.28
C CYS A 47 6.21 8.84 -2.21
N THR A 48 5.57 9.00 -3.37
CA THR A 48 4.20 9.50 -3.46
C THR A 48 3.19 8.44 -3.01
N ASN A 49 2.15 8.85 -2.28
CA ASN A 49 1.11 7.95 -1.80
C ASN A 49 0.43 7.15 -2.92
N SER A 50 0.28 7.75 -4.12
CA SER A 50 -0.28 7.08 -5.30
C SER A 50 0.63 5.98 -5.85
N SER A 51 1.96 6.17 -5.81
CA SER A 51 2.93 5.16 -6.22
C SER A 51 2.90 3.95 -5.28
N ILE A 52 2.88 4.21 -3.97
CA ILE A 52 2.75 3.18 -2.93
C ILE A 52 1.45 2.38 -3.13
N LEU A 53 0.32 3.07 -3.31
CA LEU A 53 -0.96 2.40 -3.53
C LEU A 53 -0.93 1.53 -4.80
N SER A 54 -0.39 2.04 -5.90
CA SER A 54 -0.34 1.30 -7.17
C SER A 54 0.52 0.04 -7.07
N ALA A 55 1.69 0.15 -6.43
CA ALA A 55 2.56 -1.00 -6.18
C ALA A 55 1.92 -2.02 -5.23
N ALA A 56 1.18 -1.57 -4.21
CA ALA A 56 0.48 -2.47 -3.30
C ALA A 56 -0.65 -3.22 -4.01
N LEU A 57 -1.44 -2.51 -4.82
CA LEU A 57 -2.56 -3.10 -5.57
C LEU A 57 -2.04 -4.14 -6.57
N LEU A 58 -0.88 -3.91 -7.19
CA LEU A 58 -0.24 -4.89 -8.06
C LEU A 58 0.15 -6.17 -7.30
N GLY A 59 0.77 -6.04 -6.13
CA GLY A 59 1.11 -7.19 -5.29
C GLY A 59 -0.12 -8.00 -4.86
N GLU A 60 -1.19 -7.32 -4.45
CA GLU A 60 -2.45 -7.95 -4.05
C GLU A 60 -3.22 -8.56 -5.23
N ALA A 61 -3.14 -7.97 -6.42
CA ALA A 61 -3.70 -8.57 -7.64
C ALA A 61 -3.02 -9.90 -8.00
N LEU A 62 -1.75 -10.08 -7.60
CA LEU A 62 -1.03 -11.35 -7.67
C LEU A 62 -1.30 -12.27 -6.46
N ASN A 63 -2.24 -11.87 -5.58
CA ASN A 63 -2.60 -12.55 -4.33
C ASN A 63 -1.42 -12.69 -3.35
N LEU A 64 -0.45 -11.78 -3.43
CA LEU A 64 0.72 -11.70 -2.55
C LEU A 64 0.46 -10.63 -1.48
N SER A 65 0.58 -11.00 -0.21
CA SER A 65 0.36 -10.08 0.91
C SER A 65 1.58 -9.16 1.12
N PRO A 66 1.41 -7.83 1.30
CA PRO A 66 2.51 -6.89 1.56
C PRO A 66 3.15 -7.00 2.95
N SER A 67 2.73 -8.00 3.73
CA SER A 67 3.10 -8.10 5.14
C SER A 67 4.60 -8.39 5.26
N PRO A 68 5.38 -7.53 5.94
CA PRO A 68 6.80 -7.76 6.17
C PRO A 68 7.07 -9.09 6.90
N GLN A 69 6.09 -9.59 7.65
CA GLN A 69 6.17 -10.85 8.39
C GLN A 69 6.07 -12.09 7.49
N LEU A 70 5.40 -11.96 6.33
CA LEU A 70 5.16 -13.08 5.43
C LEU A 70 6.15 -13.11 4.25
N GLY A 71 6.80 -11.98 3.94
CA GLY A 71 7.90 -11.90 2.97
C GLY A 71 7.51 -12.20 1.52
N GLN A 72 6.22 -12.17 1.18
CA GLN A 72 5.73 -12.59 -0.14
C GLN A 72 6.05 -11.60 -1.25
N PHE A 73 6.09 -10.30 -0.94
CA PHE A 73 6.59 -9.29 -1.86
C PHE A 73 7.18 -8.09 -1.09
N TYR A 74 8.17 -7.43 -1.69
CA TYR A 74 8.83 -6.26 -1.13
C TYR A 74 8.69 -5.06 -2.06
N MET A 75 8.36 -3.89 -1.50
CA MET A 75 8.30 -2.65 -2.25
C MET A 75 9.67 -2.00 -2.25
N VAL A 76 10.28 -1.90 -3.43
CA VAL A 76 11.56 -1.20 -3.60
C VAL A 76 11.28 0.23 -4.05
N PRO A 77 11.68 1.25 -3.27
CA PRO A 77 11.62 2.62 -3.73
C PRO A 77 12.54 2.78 -4.94
N PHE A 78 11.98 3.29 -6.03
CA PHE A 78 12.71 3.58 -7.26
C PHE A 78 12.66 5.09 -7.50
N ASP A 79 13.83 5.71 -7.59
CA ASP A 79 13.96 7.11 -7.97
C ASP A 79 14.12 7.16 -9.49
N ASN A 80 13.19 7.82 -10.20
CA ASN A 80 13.19 7.97 -11.66
C ASN A 80 14.29 8.96 -12.10
N LYS A 81 15.55 8.63 -11.83
CA LYS A 81 16.70 9.44 -12.21
C LYS A 81 17.28 8.99 -13.56
#